data_AF-A0A839EP42-F1
#
_entry.id   AF-A0A839EP42-F1
#
_cell.length_a   1.000
_cell.length_b   1.000
_cell.length_c   1.000
_cell.angle_alpha   90.00
_cell.angle_beta   90.00
_cell.angle_gamma   90.00
#
_symmetry.space_group_name_H-M   'P 1'
#
loop_
_entity.id
_entity.type
_entity.pdbx_description
1 polymer ?
#
loop_
_entity_poly.entity_id
_entity_poly.type
_entity_poly.pdbx_seq_one_letter_code
_entity_poly.pdbx_strand_id
1 'polypeptide(L)'
;MDNTFTPLSIKTDLSWVPDTLSIGEPFVTAQTYVETYLADPKKWHWSTDLLNEPQDLVLKRVLAIISQARLPDHALALGQLGAGPLENMMSKELLDHLQSWVPFSATMSYALGMVRMTFEDTKLQQRFEIMMQRSDGVPG
;
A
#
# COMPACT_ATOMS: atom_id res chain seq x y z
N MET A 1 -0.70 12.65 -17.35
CA MET A 1 -0.78 11.18 -17.15
C MET A 1 -1.88 10.95 -16.15
N ASP A 2 -2.88 10.15 -16.49
CA ASP A 2 -3.91 9.75 -15.53
C ASP A 2 -3.23 8.92 -14.43
N ASN A 3 -3.34 9.37 -13.18
CA ASN A 3 -2.76 8.65 -12.06
C ASN A 3 -3.60 7.40 -11.80
N THR A 4 -3.15 6.23 -12.29
CA THR A 4 -3.86 4.95 -12.11
C THR A 4 -3.83 4.43 -10.68
N PHE A 5 -3.16 5.14 -9.77
CA PHE A 5 -3.03 4.81 -8.35
C PHE A 5 -3.91 5.66 -7.44
N THR A 6 -4.85 6.46 -7.96
CA THR A 6 -5.79 7.18 -7.07
C THR A 6 -6.69 6.23 -6.28
N PRO A 7 -7.26 6.65 -5.13
CA PRO A 7 -8.22 5.82 -4.39
C PRO A 7 -9.37 5.29 -5.25
N LEU A 8 -9.89 6.13 -6.17
CA LEU A 8 -10.95 5.74 -7.09
C LEU A 8 -10.45 4.69 -8.10
N SER A 9 -9.28 4.93 -8.72
CA SER A 9 -8.68 4.01 -9.69
C SER A 9 -8.42 2.63 -9.07
N ILE A 10 -7.86 2.57 -7.86
CA ILE A 10 -7.61 1.31 -7.14
C ILE A 10 -8.91 0.54 -6.87
N LYS A 11 -10.01 1.26 -6.58
CA LYS A 11 -11.31 0.65 -6.34
C LYS A 11 -11.98 0.12 -7.63
N THR A 12 -11.76 0.77 -8.76
CA THR A 12 -12.46 0.44 -10.02
C THR A 12 -11.66 -0.49 -10.94
N ASP A 13 -10.34 -0.35 -10.96
CA ASP A 13 -9.45 -1.17 -11.77
C ASP A 13 -9.00 -2.38 -10.96
N LEU A 14 -9.50 -3.56 -11.31
CA LEU A 14 -9.19 -4.83 -10.65
C LEU A 14 -8.06 -5.61 -11.35
N SER A 15 -7.30 -4.99 -12.25
CA SER A 15 -6.18 -5.65 -12.96
C SER A 15 -5.07 -6.17 -12.02
N TRP A 16 -5.09 -5.76 -10.75
CA TRP A 16 -4.13 -6.15 -9.74
C TRP A 16 -4.50 -7.45 -9.02
N VAL A 17 -5.74 -7.90 -9.13
CA VAL A 17 -6.19 -9.16 -8.51
C VAL A 17 -5.49 -10.30 -9.24
N PRO A 18 -4.78 -11.20 -8.54
CA PRO A 18 -4.13 -12.31 -9.21
C PRO A 18 -5.13 -13.24 -9.88
N ASP A 19 -4.78 -13.77 -11.05
CA ASP A 19 -5.58 -14.79 -11.71
C ASP A 19 -5.65 -16.07 -10.87
N THR A 20 -6.87 -16.57 -10.67
CA THR A 20 -7.18 -17.81 -9.92
C THR A 20 -6.39 -19.03 -10.39
N LEU A 21 -6.03 -19.07 -11.67
CA LEU A 21 -5.26 -20.16 -12.27
C LEU A 21 -3.78 -20.17 -11.85
N SER A 22 -3.24 -19.03 -11.42
CA SER A 22 -1.82 -18.87 -11.11
C SER A 22 -1.47 -19.21 -9.66
N ILE A 23 -2.46 -19.33 -8.75
CA ILE A 23 -2.23 -19.49 -7.30
C ILE A 23 -2.70 -20.84 -6.74
N GLY A 24 -3.51 -21.62 -7.48
CA GLY A 24 -3.99 -22.91 -6.98
C GLY A 24 -4.97 -22.83 -5.79
N GLU A 25 -5.36 -21.62 -5.39
CA GLU A 25 -6.45 -21.33 -4.44
C GLU A 25 -7.54 -20.46 -5.13
N PRO A 26 -8.82 -20.60 -4.74
CA PRO A 26 -9.92 -19.94 -5.43
C PRO A 26 -10.07 -18.47 -4.99
N PHE A 27 -9.25 -17.58 -5.53
CA PHE A 27 -9.50 -16.14 -5.39
C PHE A 27 -10.64 -15.68 -6.29
N VAL A 28 -11.88 -15.84 -5.83
CA VAL A 28 -13.05 -15.53 -6.67
C VAL A 28 -13.24 -14.01 -6.84
N THR A 29 -12.68 -13.17 -5.96
CA THR A 29 -12.84 -11.70 -6.03
C THR A 29 -11.66 -10.91 -5.42
N ALA A 30 -11.57 -9.62 -5.78
CA ALA A 30 -10.69 -8.63 -5.16
C ALA A 30 -10.85 -8.53 -3.63
N GLN A 31 -12.09 -8.63 -3.15
CA GLN A 31 -12.42 -8.60 -1.73
C GLN A 31 -11.81 -9.80 -1.01
N THR A 32 -12.01 -11.01 -1.56
CA THR A 32 -11.45 -12.24 -1.00
C THR A 32 -9.93 -12.20 -0.91
N TYR A 33 -9.25 -11.67 -1.93
CA TYR A 33 -7.80 -11.48 -1.89
C TYR A 33 -7.39 -10.59 -0.70
N VAL A 34 -8.03 -9.43 -0.54
CA VAL A 34 -7.67 -8.47 0.51
C VAL A 34 -7.98 -9.04 1.90
N GLU A 35 -9.15 -9.64 2.11
CA GLU A 35 -9.52 -10.28 3.36
C GLU A 35 -8.53 -11.40 3.74
N THR A 36 -8.10 -12.18 2.74
CA THR A 36 -7.16 -13.28 2.94
C THR A 36 -5.77 -12.77 3.32
N TYR A 37 -5.27 -11.70 2.67
CA TYR A 37 -4.02 -11.06 3.08
C TYR A 37 -4.11 -10.51 4.50
N LEU A 38 -5.20 -9.81 4.83
CA LEU A 38 -5.38 -9.19 6.15
C LEU A 38 -5.48 -10.24 7.27
N ALA A 39 -6.04 -11.42 6.99
CA ALA A 39 -6.16 -12.52 7.94
C ALA A 39 -4.82 -13.22 8.25
N ASP A 40 -3.92 -13.34 7.27
CA ASP A 40 -2.60 -13.96 7.45
C ASP A 40 -1.51 -13.27 6.60
N PRO A 41 -1.06 -12.06 6.97
CA PRO A 41 -0.11 -11.31 6.16
C PRO A 41 1.23 -12.04 6.01
N LYS A 42 1.60 -12.91 6.95
CA LYS A 42 2.83 -13.71 6.87
C LYS A 42 2.73 -14.79 5.80
N LYS A 43 1.61 -15.51 5.71
CA LYS A 43 1.41 -16.48 4.62
C LYS A 43 1.35 -15.79 3.25
N TRP A 44 0.78 -14.58 3.19
CA TRP A 44 0.48 -13.87 1.94
C TRP A 44 1.50 -12.81 1.52
N HIS A 45 2.60 -12.65 2.25
CA HIS A 45 3.65 -11.65 1.98
C HIS A 45 4.16 -11.68 0.54
N TRP A 46 4.33 -12.87 -0.04
CA TRP A 46 4.83 -13.10 -1.39
C TRP A 46 3.97 -12.43 -2.47
N SER A 47 2.68 -12.21 -2.22
CA SER A 47 1.74 -11.60 -3.18
C SER A 47 1.90 -10.08 -3.29
N THR A 48 2.65 -9.49 -2.37
CA THR A 48 3.02 -8.07 -2.32
C THR A 48 4.54 -7.87 -2.38
N ASP A 49 5.27 -8.86 -2.91
CA ASP A 49 6.73 -8.81 -3.04
C ASP A 49 7.14 -8.39 -4.46
N LEU A 50 8.11 -7.48 -4.56
CA LEU A 50 8.67 -6.98 -5.82
C LEU A 50 9.51 -8.04 -6.57
N LEU A 51 9.88 -9.14 -5.90
CA LEU A 51 10.65 -10.21 -6.54
C LEU A 51 9.88 -10.97 -7.62
N ASN A 52 8.55 -11.06 -7.50
CA ASN A 52 7.73 -11.94 -8.34
C ASN A 52 6.85 -11.18 -9.33
N GLU A 53 6.62 -9.89 -9.10
CA GLU A 53 5.57 -9.11 -9.76
C GLU A 53 6.06 -7.70 -10.12
N PRO A 54 5.54 -7.09 -11.20
CA PRO A 54 5.86 -5.71 -11.55
C PRO A 54 5.50 -4.73 -10.42
N GLN A 55 6.33 -3.69 -10.25
CA GLN A 55 6.16 -2.68 -9.21
C GLN A 55 4.76 -2.05 -9.19
N ASP A 56 4.21 -1.69 -10.35
CA ASP A 56 2.87 -1.09 -10.46
C ASP A 56 1.78 -2.01 -9.90
N LEU A 57 1.89 -3.29 -10.17
CA LEU A 57 0.90 -4.28 -9.76
C LEU A 57 1.00 -4.53 -8.24
N VAL A 58 2.23 -4.60 -7.70
CA VAL A 58 2.47 -4.65 -6.26
C VAL A 58 1.90 -3.41 -5.57
N LEU A 59 2.16 -2.21 -6.11
CA LEU A 59 1.66 -0.97 -5.52
C LEU A 59 0.13 -0.91 -5.51
N LYS A 60 -0.54 -1.33 -6.60
CA LYS A 60 -2.01 -1.41 -6.62
C LYS A 60 -2.55 -2.34 -5.53
N ARG A 61 -1.95 -3.53 -5.33
CA ARG A 61 -2.32 -4.47 -4.26
C ARG A 61 -2.12 -3.86 -2.87
N VAL A 62 -0.97 -3.25 -2.63
CA VAL A 62 -0.63 -2.60 -1.35
C VAL A 62 -1.67 -1.52 -1.02
N LEU A 63 -1.97 -0.62 -1.96
CA LEU A 63 -2.96 0.44 -1.78
C LEU A 63 -4.36 -0.12 -1.56
N ALA A 64 -4.76 -1.16 -2.31
CA ALA A 64 -6.04 -1.82 -2.14
C ALA A 64 -6.20 -2.43 -0.74
N ILE A 65 -5.16 -3.11 -0.23
CA ILE A 65 -5.15 -3.70 1.11
C ILE A 65 -5.23 -2.62 2.19
N ILE A 66 -4.39 -1.57 2.11
CA ILE A 66 -4.38 -0.47 3.10
C ILE A 66 -5.73 0.24 3.18
N SER A 67 -6.37 0.46 2.02
CA SER A 67 -7.66 1.15 1.93
C SER A 67 -8.83 0.40 2.58
N GLN A 68 -8.70 -0.92 2.74
CA GLN A 68 -9.73 -1.78 3.35
C GLN A 68 -9.34 -2.27 4.75
N ALA A 69 -8.10 -2.00 5.18
CA ALA A 69 -7.63 -2.37 6.50
C ALA A 69 -8.37 -1.59 7.61
N ARG A 70 -8.27 -2.09 8.84
CA ARG A 70 -8.87 -1.46 10.03
C ARG A 70 -7.88 -1.56 11.17
N LEU A 71 -7.71 -0.46 11.91
CA LEU A 71 -6.94 -0.45 13.15
C LEU A 71 -7.89 -0.69 14.34
N PRO A 72 -7.44 -1.41 15.38
CA PRO A 72 -6.12 -2.02 15.53
C PRO A 72 -5.96 -3.40 14.86
N ASP A 73 -7.04 -4.01 14.38
CA ASP A 73 -7.12 -5.42 13.95
C ASP A 73 -6.05 -5.81 12.92
N HIS A 74 -5.73 -4.91 11.98
CA HIS A 74 -4.83 -5.18 10.86
C HIS A 74 -3.46 -4.50 11.01
N ALA A 75 -3.06 -4.09 12.22
CA ALA A 75 -1.78 -3.42 12.48
C ALA A 75 -0.56 -4.22 11.98
N LEU A 76 -0.59 -5.55 12.11
CA LEU A 76 0.49 -6.42 11.61
C LEU A 76 0.62 -6.35 10.08
N ALA A 77 -0.50 -6.46 9.37
CA ALA A 77 -0.52 -6.39 7.90
C ALA A 77 -0.04 -5.02 7.42
N LEU A 78 -0.54 -3.93 8.02
CA LEU A 78 -0.13 -2.56 7.69
C LEU A 78 1.37 -2.33 7.96
N GLY A 79 1.88 -2.84 9.08
CA GLY A 79 3.31 -2.72 9.40
C GLY A 79 4.21 -3.48 8.43
N GLN A 80 3.78 -4.66 7.97
CA GLN A 80 4.50 -5.42 6.96
C GLN A 80 4.49 -4.73 5.59
N LEU A 81 3.36 -4.14 5.20
CA LEU A 81 3.26 -3.38 3.95
C LEU A 81 4.16 -2.13 3.97
N GLY A 82 4.25 -1.47 5.12
CA GLY A 82 5.17 -0.35 5.35
C GLY A 82 6.64 -0.73 5.25
N ALA A 83 7.10 -1.59 6.18
CA ALA A 83 8.50 -2.01 6.28
C ALA A 83 8.96 -3.02 5.21
N GLY A 84 8.14 -3.25 4.19
CA GLY A 84 8.42 -4.15 3.07
C GLY A 84 8.23 -3.42 1.75
N PRO A 85 7.10 -3.65 1.04
CA PRO A 85 6.92 -3.10 -0.29
C PRO A 85 6.97 -1.58 -0.36
N LEU A 86 6.38 -0.85 0.59
CA LEU A 86 6.41 0.62 0.57
C LEU A 86 7.82 1.18 0.80
N GLU A 87 8.57 0.61 1.75
CA GLU A 87 9.98 0.96 1.97
C GLU A 87 10.82 0.67 0.73
N ASN A 88 10.67 -0.51 0.14
CA ASN A 88 11.44 -0.92 -1.05
C ASN A 88 11.11 -0.08 -2.30
N MET A 89 9.90 0.47 -2.40
CA MET A 89 9.47 1.33 -3.51
C MET A 89 9.69 2.83 -3.24
N MET A 90 10.20 3.20 -2.05
CA MET A 90 10.27 4.59 -1.64
C MET A 90 11.08 5.42 -2.63
N SER A 91 10.41 6.38 -3.24
CA SER A 91 10.95 7.14 -4.37
C SER A 91 10.11 8.38 -4.63
N LYS A 92 10.64 9.32 -5.43
CA LYS A 92 9.90 10.52 -5.84
C LYS A 92 8.61 10.16 -6.58
N GLU A 93 8.67 9.12 -7.41
CA GLU A 93 7.54 8.59 -8.18
C GLU A 93 6.46 8.02 -7.25
N LEU A 94 6.83 7.21 -6.24
CA LEU A 94 5.86 6.75 -5.24
C LEU A 94 5.18 7.93 -4.54
N LEU A 95 5.95 8.95 -4.12
CA LEU A 95 5.36 10.14 -3.48
C LEU A 95 4.47 10.96 -4.43
N ASP A 96 4.74 10.95 -5.74
CA ASP A 96 3.86 11.56 -6.74
C ASP A 96 2.52 10.81 -6.81
N HIS A 97 2.54 9.48 -6.79
CA HIS A 97 1.31 8.67 -6.77
C HIS A 97 0.50 8.87 -5.48
N LEU A 98 1.18 8.87 -4.33
CA LEU A 98 0.57 9.05 -3.01
C LEU A 98 0.00 10.46 -2.79
N GLN A 99 0.34 11.44 -3.61
CA GLN A 99 -0.20 12.80 -3.51
C GLN A 99 -1.74 12.84 -3.58
N SER A 100 -2.34 11.92 -4.34
CA SER A 100 -3.80 11.78 -4.46
C SER A 100 -4.48 11.15 -3.23
N TRP A 101 -3.69 10.64 -2.28
CA TRP A 101 -4.15 10.02 -1.05
C TRP A 101 -4.06 10.95 0.16
N VAL A 102 -3.52 12.17 0.01
CA VAL A 102 -3.46 13.17 1.09
C VAL A 102 -4.80 13.91 1.19
N PRO A 103 -5.37 14.11 2.40
CA PRO A 103 -4.87 13.65 3.70
C PRO A 103 -4.99 12.12 3.84
N PHE A 104 -3.92 11.50 4.33
CA PHE A 104 -3.87 10.05 4.51
C PHE A 104 -4.88 9.58 5.56
N SER A 105 -5.50 8.42 5.32
CA SER A 105 -6.28 7.72 6.33
C SER A 105 -5.39 7.26 7.48
N ALA A 106 -5.96 6.97 8.65
CA ALA A 106 -5.21 6.43 9.79
C ALA A 106 -4.45 5.14 9.43
N THR A 107 -5.01 4.27 8.58
CA THR A 107 -4.34 3.05 8.12
C THR A 107 -3.18 3.33 7.19
N MET A 108 -3.31 4.31 6.29
CA MET A 108 -2.23 4.75 5.41
C MET A 108 -1.11 5.42 6.20
N SER A 109 -1.44 6.35 7.11
CA SER A 109 -0.45 6.98 8.00
C SER A 109 0.28 5.93 8.84
N TYR A 110 -0.42 4.93 9.36
CA TYR A 110 0.22 3.84 10.11
C TYR A 110 1.19 3.04 9.23
N ALA A 111 0.79 2.63 8.03
CA ALA A 111 1.66 1.88 7.11
C ALA A 111 2.88 2.71 6.68
N LEU A 112 2.69 3.97 6.32
CA LEU A 112 3.77 4.88 5.94
C LEU A 112 4.71 5.18 7.11
N GLY A 113 4.18 5.30 8.33
CA GLY A 113 4.99 5.48 9.55
C GLY A 113 5.93 4.31 9.86
N MET A 114 5.75 3.17 9.20
CA MET A 114 6.62 1.99 9.34
C MET A 114 7.76 1.96 8.32
N VAL A 115 7.78 2.90 7.36
CA VAL A 115 8.85 3.04 6.36
C VAL A 115 10.08 3.70 6.97
N ARG A 116 11.24 3.06 6.83
CA ARG A 116 12.53 3.62 7.28
C ARG A 116 13.13 4.51 6.21
N MET A 117 13.09 5.82 6.48
CA MET A 117 13.63 6.83 5.57
C MET A 117 15.15 7.07 5.71
N THR A 118 15.83 6.41 6.67
CA THR A 118 17.21 6.72 7.09
C THR A 118 18.24 6.71 5.95
N PHE A 119 18.02 5.91 4.91
CA PHE A 119 18.94 5.76 3.78
C PHE A 119 18.55 6.58 2.54
N GLU A 120 17.39 7.24 2.56
CA GLU A 120 16.90 8.04 1.45
C GLU A 120 17.54 9.44 1.40
N ASP A 121 17.49 10.10 0.25
CA ASP A 121 18.02 11.46 0.12
C ASP A 121 17.21 12.48 0.93
N THR A 122 17.87 13.50 1.47
CA THR A 122 17.24 14.49 2.36
C THR A 122 16.01 15.17 1.74
N LYS A 123 15.97 15.38 0.43
CA LYS A 123 14.81 16.03 -0.22
C LYS A 123 13.62 15.08 -0.23
N LEU A 124 13.85 13.79 -0.43
CA LEU A 124 12.81 12.77 -0.36
C LEU A 124 12.26 12.64 1.07
N GLN A 125 13.14 12.59 2.07
CA GLN A 125 12.75 12.57 3.49
C GLN A 125 11.85 13.76 3.87
N GLN A 126 12.29 14.98 3.53
CA GLN A 126 11.52 16.20 3.78
C GLN A 126 10.15 16.19 3.10
N ARG A 127 10.10 15.72 1.85
CA ARG A 127 8.83 15.64 1.10
C ARG A 127 7.87 14.65 1.77
N PHE A 128 8.37 13.48 2.16
CA PHE A 128 7.59 12.48 2.88
C PHE A 128 7.04 13.03 4.21
N GLU A 129 7.89 13.68 5.02
CA GLU A 129 7.48 14.31 6.27
C GLU A 129 6.38 15.37 6.07
N ILE A 130 6.50 16.22 5.04
CA ILE A 130 5.48 17.22 4.72
C ILE A 130 4.13 16.56 4.39
N MET A 131 4.13 15.44 3.66
CA MET A 131 2.90 14.69 3.34
C MET A 131 2.27 14.07 4.60
N MET A 132 3.09 13.52 5.49
CA MET A 132 2.64 12.98 6.79
C MET A 132 2.03 14.09 7.67
N GLN A 133 2.72 15.22 7.83
CA GLN A 133 2.23 16.36 8.62
C GLN A 133 0.90 16.93 8.11
N ARG A 134 0.71 16.98 6.78
CA ARG A 134 -0.56 17.40 6.17
C ARG A 134 -1.72 16.46 6.48
N SER A 135 -1.42 15.22 6.83
CA SER A 135 -2.41 14.19 7.16
C SER A 135 -2.72 14.16 8.66
N ASP A 136 -1.73 14.47 9.50
CA ASP A 136 -1.91 14.59 10.96
C ASP A 136 -2.62 15.90 11.38
N GLY A 137 -2.65 16.89 10.50
CA GLY A 137 -3.25 18.21 10.74
C GLY A 137 -4.78 18.29 10.61
N VAL A 138 -5.48 17.19 10.35
CA VAL A 138 -6.95 17.14 10.31
C VAL A 138 -7.47 16.51 11.60
N PRO A 139 -8.01 17.28 12.56
CA PRO A 139 -8.76 16.69 13.66
C PRO A 139 -10.01 16.01 13.06
N GLY A 140 -10.16 14.72 13.33
CA GLY A 140 -11.39 13.98 13.07
C GLY A 140 -12.57 14.47 13.89
#